data_AF-A0A511FS75-F1
#
_entry.id   AF-A0A511FS75-F1
#
_cell.length_a   1.000
_cell.length_b   1.000
_cell.length_c   1.000
_cell.angle_alpha   90.00
_cell.angle_beta   90.00
_cell.angle_gamma   90.00
#
_symmetry.space_group_name_H-M   'P 1'
#
loop_
_entity.id
_entity.type
_entity.pdbx_description
1 polymer ?
#
loop_
_entity_poly.entity_id
_entity_poly.type
_entity_poly.pdbx_seq_one_letter_code
_entity_poly.pdbx_strand_id
1 'polypeptide(L)'
;MDMSPSILPPPSPPQNISELLGMVYVVEGASLGAQILVKQASQLGLSADFGARHLAMQSGSLNGWKTFLSLLEKAPQFDGDSAVEGARQLFCYALDAVRRTDEQAGISHG
;
A
#
# COMPACT_ATOMS: atom_id res chain seq x y z
N MET A 1 24.42 -16.67 -2.83
CA MET A 1 22.95 -16.59 -2.84
C MET A 1 22.60 -15.33 -3.62
N ASP A 2 21.89 -15.48 -4.73
CA ASP A 2 21.44 -14.33 -5.50
C ASP A 2 20.35 -13.62 -4.67
N MET A 3 20.71 -12.48 -4.07
CA MET A 3 19.82 -11.64 -3.27
C MET A 3 19.11 -10.60 -4.15
N SER A 4 19.12 -10.77 -5.47
CA SER A 4 18.40 -9.88 -6.37
C SER A 4 16.91 -9.95 -6.03
N PRO A 5 16.25 -8.81 -5.73
CA PRO A 5 14.85 -8.81 -5.38
C PRO A 5 14.05 -9.39 -6.55
N SER A 6 13.19 -10.37 -6.28
CA SER A 6 12.25 -10.87 -7.28
C SER A 6 11.15 -9.82 -7.42
N ILE A 7 11.25 -8.98 -8.44
CA ILE A 7 10.32 -7.89 -8.66
C ILE A 7 9.01 -8.48 -9.20
N LEU A 8 7.92 -8.33 -8.44
CA LEU A 8 6.58 -8.63 -8.93
C LEU A 8 6.23 -7.63 -10.05
N PRO A 9 5.68 -8.08 -11.20
CA PRO A 9 5.23 -7.16 -12.23
C PRO A 9 4.14 -6.25 -11.66
N PRO A 10 4.13 -4.95 -12.01
CA PRO A 10 3.16 -4.01 -11.45
C PRO A 10 1.72 -4.47 -11.74
N PRO A 11 0.74 -4.06 -10.92
CA PRO A 11 -0.66 -4.37 -11.20
C PRO A 11 -1.07 -3.73 -12.54
N SER A 12 -2.12 -4.28 -13.16
CA SER A 12 -2.72 -3.71 -14.35
C SER A 12 -3.08 -2.24 -14.11
N PRO A 13 -2.86 -1.33 -15.08
CA PRO A 13 -3.26 0.06 -14.94
C PRO A 13 -4.79 0.17 -14.84
N PRO A 14 -5.32 1.15 -14.07
CA PRO A 14 -6.75 1.34 -13.94
C PRO A 14 -7.36 1.72 -15.29
N GLN A 15 -8.51 1.14 -15.62
CA GLN A 15 -9.21 1.36 -16.89
C GLN A 15 -10.08 2.62 -16.87
N ASN A 16 -10.45 3.09 -15.68
CA ASN A 16 -11.28 4.27 -15.49
C ASN A 16 -10.95 5.00 -14.17
N ILE A 17 -11.54 6.18 -13.99
CA ILE A 17 -11.29 7.01 -12.79
C ILE A 17 -11.75 6.33 -11.50
N SER A 18 -12.79 5.49 -11.56
CA SER A 18 -13.30 4.80 -10.37
C SER A 18 -12.32 3.72 -9.92
N GLU A 19 -11.79 2.91 -10.83
CA GLU A 19 -10.70 1.97 -10.54
C GLU A 19 -9.47 2.68 -9.94
N LEU A 20 -9.07 3.83 -10.52
CA LEU A 20 -7.95 4.62 -10.00
C LEU A 20 -8.24 5.10 -8.57
N LEU A 21 -9.43 5.64 -8.31
CA LEU A 21 -9.83 6.08 -6.96
C LEU A 21 -9.84 4.92 -5.97
N GLY A 22 -10.25 3.72 -6.41
CA GLY A 22 -10.14 2.49 -5.64
C GLY A 22 -8.69 2.12 -5.29
N MET A 23 -7.78 2.20 -6.26
CA MET A 23 -6.35 1.99 -6.01
C MET A 23 -5.78 3.04 -5.03
N VAL A 24 -6.11 4.32 -5.21
CA VAL A 24 -5.66 5.39 -4.31
C VAL A 24 -6.19 5.18 -2.89
N TYR A 25 -7.44 4.72 -2.74
CA TYR A 25 -8.00 4.36 -1.43
C TYR A 25 -7.12 3.36 -0.67
N VAL A 26 -6.58 2.33 -1.36
CA VAL A 26 -5.70 1.34 -0.74
C VAL A 26 -4.38 1.97 -0.29
N VAL A 27 -3.76 2.80 -1.13
CA VAL A 27 -2.47 3.45 -0.82
C VAL A 27 -2.60 4.43 0.35
N GLU A 28 -3.63 5.28 0.32
CA GLU A 28 -3.88 6.24 1.40
C GLU A 28 -4.29 5.53 2.69
N GLY A 29 -5.09 4.45 2.60
CA GLY A 29 -5.43 3.60 3.73
C GLY A 29 -4.22 2.90 4.35
N ALA A 30 -3.27 2.44 3.54
CA ALA A 30 -2.03 1.81 4.02
C ALA A 30 -1.18 2.76 4.86
N SER A 31 -1.28 4.08 4.65
CA SER A 31 -0.60 5.09 5.46
C SER A 31 -1.06 5.09 6.93
N LEU A 32 -2.33 4.76 7.20
CA LEU A 32 -2.84 4.58 8.57
C LEU A 32 -2.21 3.36 9.23
N GLY A 33 -2.09 2.24 8.50
CA GLY A 33 -1.39 1.05 8.96
C GLY A 33 0.09 1.30 9.24
N ALA A 34 0.76 2.10 8.40
CA ALA A 34 2.16 2.47 8.58
C ALA A 34 2.41 3.20 9.91
N GLN A 35 1.48 4.00 10.43
CA GLN A 35 1.62 4.64 11.74
C GLN A 35 1.69 3.61 12.88
N ILE A 36 0.92 2.52 12.79
CA ILE A 36 0.99 1.41 13.74
C ILE A 36 2.36 0.72 13.63
N LEU A 37 2.82 0.46 12.41
CA LEU A 37 4.12 -0.17 12.15
C LEU A 37 5.29 0.69 12.63
N VAL A 38 5.25 2.02 12.50
CA VAL A 38 6.27 2.92 13.05
C VAL A 38 6.40 2.75 14.57
N LYS A 39 5.27 2.66 15.28
CA LYS A 39 5.27 2.42 16.73
C LYS A 39 5.89 1.07 17.07
N GLN A 40 5.56 0.02 16.33
CA GLN A 40 6.16 -1.31 16.54
C GLN A 40 7.66 -1.33 16.21
N ALA A 41 8.07 -0.70 15.11
CA ALA A 41 9.47 -0.59 14.71
C ALA A 41 10.32 0.12 15.77
N SER A 42 9.79 1.17 16.42
CA SER A 42 10.48 1.85 17.51
C SER A 42 10.75 0.96 18.73
N GLN A 43 9.88 -0.02 19.01
CA GLN A 43 10.10 -0.99 20.09
C GLN A 43 11.26 -1.96 19.79
N LEU A 44 11.61 -2.11 18.50
CA LEU A 44 12.76 -2.87 18.03
C LEU A 44 14.02 -2.01 17.88
N GLY A 45 13.99 -0.74 18.30
CA GLY A 45 15.12 0.19 18.14
C GLY A 45 15.29 0.75 16.72
N LEU A 46 14.30 0.59 15.85
CA LEU A 46 14.31 1.14 14.49
C LEU A 46 13.67 2.53 14.45
N SER A 47 14.14 3.38 13.54
CA SER A 47 13.69 4.77 13.39
C SER A 47 13.72 5.24 11.93
N ALA A 48 13.25 6.47 11.68
CA ALA A 48 13.33 7.09 10.36
C ALA A 48 14.78 7.20 9.83
N ASP A 49 15.74 7.34 10.75
CA ASP A 49 17.16 7.44 10.43
C ASP A 49 17.85 6.08 10.37
N PHE A 50 17.25 5.04 10.95
CA PHE A 50 17.83 3.70 11.03
C PHE A 50 16.77 2.59 10.84
N GLY A 51 16.78 1.94 9.66
CA GLY A 51 15.98 0.73 9.39
C GLY A 51 14.48 0.92 9.11
N ALA A 52 13.86 2.06 9.48
CA ALA A 52 12.42 2.30 9.31
C ALA A 52 12.06 3.58 8.52
N ARG A 53 12.99 4.11 7.69
CA ARG A 53 12.76 5.30 6.85
C ARG A 53 11.51 5.21 5.98
N HIS A 54 11.27 4.05 5.38
CA HIS A 54 10.12 3.82 4.49
C HIS A 54 8.78 3.93 5.25
N LEU A 55 8.70 3.35 6.45
CA LEU A 55 7.53 3.45 7.32
C LEU A 55 7.28 4.90 7.75
N ALA A 56 8.34 5.63 8.11
CA ALA A 56 8.23 7.04 8.46
C ALA A 56 7.66 7.88 7.30
N MET A 57 8.17 7.69 6.07
CA MET A 57 7.66 8.38 4.89
C MET A 57 6.20 8.01 4.58
N GLN A 58 5.83 6.73 4.66
CA GLN A 58 4.47 6.28 4.38
C GLN A 58 3.46 6.72 5.46
N SER A 59 3.86 6.75 6.73
CA SER A 59 3.00 7.15 7.85
C SER A 59 2.64 8.64 7.87
N GLY A 60 3.40 9.48 7.19
CA GLY A 60 3.31 10.95 7.25
C GLY A 60 2.08 11.57 6.57
N SER A 61 1.22 10.79 5.92
CA SER A 61 0.18 11.31 5.02
C SER A 61 -1.21 11.50 5.66
N LEU A 62 -1.33 12.23 6.79
CA LEU A 62 -2.66 12.71 7.21
C LEU A 62 -3.27 13.70 6.19
N ASN A 63 -2.43 14.36 5.41
CA ASN A 63 -2.87 15.26 4.34
C ASN A 63 -3.33 14.52 3.08
N GLY A 64 -2.76 13.34 2.78
CA GLY A 64 -3.14 12.55 1.62
C GLY A 64 -4.55 11.99 1.75
N TRP A 65 -4.95 11.47 2.91
CA TRP A 65 -6.32 11.02 3.14
C TRP A 65 -7.36 12.13 2.90
N LYS A 66 -7.11 13.34 3.43
CA LYS A 66 -8.00 14.50 3.20
C LYS A 66 -8.04 14.91 1.73
N THR A 67 -6.87 14.91 1.07
CA THR A 67 -6.76 15.21 -0.36
C THR A 67 -7.52 14.19 -1.21
N PHE A 68 -7.39 12.90 -0.87
CA PHE A 68 -8.12 11.82 -1.51
C PHE A 68 -9.63 11.98 -1.34
N LEU A 69 -10.14 12.24 -0.12
CA LEU A 69 -11.57 12.49 0.08
C LEU A 69 -12.07 13.66 -0.77
N SER A 70 -11.28 14.74 -0.86
CA SER A 70 -11.61 15.88 -1.73
C SER A 70 -11.62 15.51 -3.22
N LEU A 71 -10.78 14.58 -3.67
CA LEU A 71 -10.79 14.07 -5.05
C LEU A 71 -12.00 13.17 -5.30
N LEU A 72 -12.33 12.31 -4.34
CA LEU A 72 -13.48 11.40 -4.41
C LEU A 72 -14.80 12.17 -4.48
N GLU A 73 -14.98 13.20 -3.64
CA GLU A 73 -16.17 14.07 -3.65
C GLU A 73 -16.34 14.85 -4.95
N LYS A 74 -15.24 15.17 -5.65
CA LYS A 74 -15.25 15.93 -6.90
C LYS A 74 -15.31 15.04 -8.14
N ALA A 75 -15.31 13.73 -7.99
CA ALA A 75 -15.33 12.81 -9.12
C ALA A 75 -16.65 13.00 -9.90
N PRO A 76 -16.61 13.37 -11.19
CA PRO A 76 -17.82 13.70 -11.96
C PRO A 76 -18.70 12.48 -12.22
N GLN A 77 -18.12 11.29 -12.22
CA GLN A 77 -18.80 10.01 -12.31
C GLN A 77 -18.07 9.02 -11.41
N PHE A 78 -18.82 8.29 -10.59
CA PHE A 78 -18.29 7.28 -9.70
C PHE A 78 -19.11 5.99 -9.86
N ASP A 79 -18.40 4.91 -10.18
CA ASP A 79 -18.93 3.55 -10.20
C ASP A 79 -18.28 2.75 -9.07
N GLY A 80 -19.10 2.34 -8.10
CA GLY A 80 -18.63 1.64 -6.91
C GLY A 80 -17.98 0.29 -7.25
N ASP A 81 -18.52 -0.43 -8.22
CA ASP A 81 -18.02 -1.75 -8.61
C ASP A 81 -16.63 -1.64 -9.25
N SER A 82 -16.44 -0.70 -10.18
CA SER A 82 -15.12 -0.37 -10.73
C SER A 82 -14.13 0.05 -9.64
N ALA A 83 -14.55 0.88 -8.68
CA ALA A 83 -13.66 1.28 -7.58
C ALA A 83 -13.25 0.09 -6.69
N VAL A 84 -14.19 -0.79 -6.36
CA VAL A 84 -13.90 -2.03 -5.61
C VAL A 84 -12.93 -2.91 -6.38
N GLU A 85 -13.10 -3.07 -7.69
CA GLU A 85 -12.21 -3.89 -8.51
C GLU A 85 -10.79 -3.32 -8.57
N GLY A 86 -10.63 -2.01 -8.75
CA GLY A 86 -9.33 -1.34 -8.67
C GLY A 86 -8.65 -1.52 -7.31
N ALA A 87 -9.40 -1.35 -6.21
CA ALA A 87 -8.89 -1.56 -4.86
C ALA A 87 -8.46 -3.02 -4.64
N ARG A 88 -9.28 -3.98 -5.08
CA ARG A 88 -9.02 -5.42 -4.96
C ARG A 88 -7.73 -5.82 -5.70
N GLN A 89 -7.56 -5.35 -6.94
CA GLN A 89 -6.36 -5.61 -7.74
C GLN A 89 -5.09 -5.15 -7.01
N LEU A 90 -5.09 -3.94 -6.44
CA LEU A 90 -3.92 -3.41 -5.74
C LEU A 90 -3.67 -4.13 -4.40
N PHE A 91 -4.72 -4.50 -3.66
CA PHE A 91 -4.59 -5.31 -2.46
C PHE A 91 -4.00 -6.70 -2.77
N CYS A 92 -4.48 -7.38 -3.81
CA CYS A 92 -3.93 -8.67 -4.24
C CYS A 92 -2.44 -8.55 -4.61
N TYR A 93 -2.07 -7.52 -5.38
CA TYR A 93 -0.67 -7.25 -5.71
C TYR A 93 0.20 -7.06 -4.45
N ALA A 94 -0.28 -6.30 -3.46
CA ALA A 94 0.43 -6.09 -2.20
C ALA A 94 0.59 -7.39 -1.40
N LEU A 95 -0.45 -8.23 -1.33
CA LEU A 95 -0.40 -9.53 -0.65
C LEU A 95 0.59 -10.49 -1.33
N ASP A 96 0.60 -10.53 -2.65
CA ASP A 96 1.52 -11.38 -3.41
C ASP A 96 2.97 -10.92 -3.25
N ALA A 97 3.22 -9.62 -3.11
CA ALA A 97 4.55 -9.09 -2.80
C ALA A 97 5.04 -9.52 -1.40
N VAL A 98 4.16 -9.51 -0.39
CA VAL A 98 4.47 -9.99 0.96
C VAL A 98 4.78 -11.49 0.94
N ARG A 99 3.89 -12.30 0.37
CA ARG A 99 4.07 -13.77 0.27
C ARG A 99 5.38 -14.15 -0.37
N ARG A 100 5.76 -13.49 -1.47
CA ARG A 100 7.04 -13.74 -2.15
C ARG A 100 8.23 -13.39 -1.27
N THR A 101 8.15 -12.31 -0.51
CA THR A 101 9.21 -11.92 0.43
C THR A 101 9.36 -12.98 1.52
N ASP A 102 8.25 -13.47 2.06
CA ASP A 102 8.23 -14.53 3.06
C ASP A 102 8.80 -15.85 2.51
N GLU A 103 8.40 -16.25 1.29
CA GLU A 103 8.95 -17.42 0.59
C GLU A 103 10.47 -17.31 0.39
N GLN A 104 10.97 -16.13 -0.02
CA GLN A 104 12.41 -15.89 -0.17
C GLN A 104 13.17 -15.92 1.16
N ALA A 105 12.52 -15.51 2.24
CA ALA A 105 13.07 -15.56 3.59
C ALA A 105 12.95 -16.94 4.25
N GLY A 106 12.26 -17.90 3.61
CA GLY A 106 11.96 -19.22 4.18
C GLY A 106 10.95 -19.18 5.34
N ILE A 107 10.15 -18.11 5.43
CA ILE A 107 9.14 -17.92 6.47
C ILE A 107 7.81 -18.47 5.93
N SER A 108 7.33 -19.59 6.48
CA SER A 108 6.00 -20.13 6.12
C SER A 108 4.95 -19.63 7.10
N HIS A 109 3.94 -18.92 6.60
CA HIS A 109 2.74 -18.57 7.37
C HIS A 109 1.75 -19.73 7.19
N GLY A 110 1.65 -20.60 8.21
CA GLY A 110 0.70 -21.71 8.27
C GLY A 110 -0.73 -21.27 8.54
#